data_AF-A0A8G0KW79-F1
#
_entry.id   AF-A0A8G0KW79-F1
#
_cell.length_a   1.000
_cell.length_b   1.000
_cell.length_c   1.000
_cell.angle_alpha   90.00
_cell.angle_beta   90.00
_cell.angle_gamma   90.00
#
_symmetry.space_group_name_H-M   'P 1'
#
loop_
_entity.id
_entity.type
_entity.pdbx_description
1 polymer ?
#
loop_
_entity_poly.entity_id
_entity_poly.type
_entity_poly.pdbx_seq_one_letter_code
_entity_poly.pdbx_strand_id
1 'polypeptide(L)'
;MVQICAELWGESKKIEMANGLMAVMYVGTRKTFKANQLEGYNSLIPKEDMEIKHFRKDGKRKSSRAIGLIQFTQDALVALGEYKSNKNLSIEERFDELNRVKLKFAKMSELVQLDCVKKYFELGDAYKNFKTAEDIYLHVFAPKGVGKGDDFVLYREGTDEYDSNISIDTENNNDGKIQRKEILGRYKSSFSKGQSSKENDFSCKPTPTVKTDSKGITTYHIFREGRIEKQIPKQIKSGYEKKYRYVYHDENGTEHEICIFDFITAGAWEKGKKTKTKTGVWEKRFAEGKTRYFKKGNGTVELLKMKLPLNYTKGKVKIKLADNTSREYVNPKVFASIIGALAECAYDDVQMNGFTTSDGTGAPSVSHINGTAGDFRYLRKDKKLIGLEINNDPTKLDITRQEKFIDALVKFGYSTFLSYNITLNGKKFILKKCTPLEGHHNHIHLNKAGYNPKYKETKE
;
A
#
# COMPACT_ATOMS: atom_id res chain seq x y z
N MET A 1 -8.18 1.59 13.04
CA MET A 1 -7.97 2.92 13.64
C MET A 1 -6.87 2.93 14.69
N VAL A 2 -7.02 2.21 15.83
CA VAL A 2 -5.98 2.18 16.89
C VAL A 2 -4.59 1.86 16.35
N GLN A 3 -4.48 0.89 15.45
CA GLN A 3 -3.22 0.55 14.79
C GLN A 3 -2.63 1.74 13.99
N ILE A 4 -3.44 2.41 13.17
CA ILE A 4 -3.01 3.61 12.41
C ILE A 4 -2.51 4.69 13.38
N CYS A 5 -3.21 4.89 14.50
CA CYS A 5 -2.80 5.86 15.50
C CYS A 5 -1.49 5.48 16.21
N ALA A 6 -1.23 4.19 16.41
CA ALA A 6 0.04 3.70 16.93
C ALA A 6 1.19 3.91 15.92
N GLU A 7 0.92 3.70 14.63
CA GLU A 7 1.90 3.91 13.56
C GLU A 7 2.26 5.40 13.40
N LEU A 8 1.28 6.31 13.54
CA LEU A 8 1.49 7.75 13.40
C LEU A 8 2.07 8.41 14.66
N TRP A 9 1.54 8.09 15.85
CA TRP A 9 1.85 8.82 17.08
C TRP A 9 2.48 7.95 18.19
N GLY A 10 2.77 6.69 17.89
CA GLY A 10 3.41 5.75 18.80
C GLY A 10 2.42 5.03 19.73
N GLU A 11 2.91 3.94 20.34
CA GLU A 11 2.13 3.08 21.23
C GLU A 11 1.55 3.81 22.45
N SER A 12 2.26 4.81 22.99
CA SER A 12 1.84 5.56 24.17
C SER A 12 0.65 6.49 23.92
N LYS A 13 0.49 7.01 22.70
CA LYS A 13 -0.57 7.97 22.33
C LYS A 13 -1.71 7.35 21.51
N LYS A 14 -1.60 6.08 21.13
CA LYS A 14 -2.52 5.45 20.17
C LYS A 14 -4.00 5.54 20.56
N ILE A 15 -4.32 5.40 21.84
CA ILE A 15 -5.72 5.41 22.32
C ILE A 15 -6.26 6.83 22.38
N GLU A 16 -5.48 7.79 22.89
CA GLU A 16 -5.84 9.22 22.90
C GLU A 16 -6.15 9.70 21.48
N MET A 17 -5.23 9.44 20.55
CA MET A 17 -5.35 9.85 19.15
C MET A 17 -6.48 9.11 18.43
N ALA A 18 -6.71 7.83 18.73
CA ALA A 18 -7.83 7.07 18.17
C ALA A 18 -9.18 7.63 18.63
N ASN A 19 -9.32 7.96 19.92
CA ASN A 19 -10.54 8.60 20.42
C ASN A 19 -10.77 9.97 19.78
N GLY A 20 -9.69 10.73 19.55
CA GLY A 20 -9.74 11.98 18.79
C GLY A 20 -10.25 11.78 17.37
N LEU A 21 -9.64 10.84 16.65
CA LEU A 21 -10.04 10.54 15.27
C LEU A 21 -11.48 10.01 15.19
N MET A 22 -11.94 9.22 16.16
CA MET A 22 -13.35 8.82 16.27
C MET A 22 -14.27 10.04 16.39
N ALA A 23 -13.92 11.02 17.23
CA ALA A 23 -14.71 12.24 17.37
C ALA A 23 -14.76 13.04 16.07
N VAL A 24 -13.64 13.13 15.35
CA VAL A 24 -13.59 13.75 14.00
C VAL A 24 -14.53 13.03 13.04
N MET A 25 -14.47 11.70 12.99
CA MET A 25 -15.32 10.90 12.11
C MET A 25 -16.78 11.01 12.49
N TYR A 26 -17.12 11.06 13.77
CA TYR A 26 -18.49 11.24 14.23
C TYR A 26 -19.09 12.56 13.72
N VAL A 27 -18.32 13.66 13.78
CA VAL A 27 -18.74 14.96 13.23
C VAL A 27 -18.83 14.89 11.70
N GLY A 28 -17.75 14.50 11.03
CA GLY A 28 -17.66 14.49 9.57
C GLY A 28 -18.67 13.55 8.91
N THR A 29 -18.97 12.41 9.54
CA THR A 29 -19.88 11.40 8.98
C THR A 29 -21.30 11.50 9.51
N ARG A 30 -21.64 12.55 10.28
CA ARG A 30 -22.94 12.66 10.95
C ARG A 30 -23.30 11.36 11.70
N LYS A 31 -22.35 10.88 12.50
CA LYS A 31 -22.46 9.72 13.40
C LYS A 31 -22.51 8.35 12.71
N THR A 32 -22.46 8.28 11.38
CA THR A 32 -22.62 7.01 10.65
C THR A 32 -21.34 6.19 10.58
N PHE A 33 -20.18 6.83 10.67
CA PHE A 33 -18.85 6.24 10.44
C PHE A 33 -18.74 5.52 9.09
N LYS A 34 -19.50 5.97 8.07
CA LYS A 34 -19.53 5.33 6.74
C LYS A 34 -18.72 6.08 5.70
N ALA A 35 -18.07 5.31 4.82
CA ALA A 35 -17.24 5.83 3.74
C ALA A 35 -18.03 6.60 2.67
N ASN A 36 -19.33 6.33 2.56
CA ASN A 36 -20.25 6.97 1.62
C ASN A 36 -21.04 8.15 2.21
N GLN A 37 -20.71 8.65 3.40
CA GLN A 37 -21.37 9.83 3.93
C GLN A 37 -21.00 11.09 3.13
N LEU A 38 -21.99 11.66 2.46
CA LEU A 38 -21.87 12.93 1.75
C LEU A 38 -22.05 14.13 2.67
N GLU A 39 -21.30 15.18 2.37
CA GLU A 39 -21.44 16.48 3.01
C GLU A 39 -22.86 17.04 2.83
N GLY A 40 -23.48 17.44 3.96
CA GLY A 40 -24.82 18.05 3.98
C GLY A 40 -25.99 17.06 3.86
N TYR A 41 -25.73 15.76 3.68
CA TYR A 41 -26.79 14.75 3.61
C TYR A 41 -27.18 14.26 5.02
N ASN A 42 -28.48 14.22 5.32
CA ASN A 42 -28.99 13.71 6.61
C ASN A 42 -29.00 12.18 6.68
N SER A 43 -29.00 11.51 5.52
CA SER A 43 -29.05 10.05 5.39
C SER A 43 -28.03 9.56 4.37
N LEU A 44 -27.68 8.28 4.46
CA LEU A 44 -26.78 7.65 3.51
C LEU A 44 -27.52 7.32 2.22
N ILE A 45 -26.85 7.56 1.09
CA ILE A 45 -27.23 6.96 -0.19
C ILE A 45 -26.55 5.58 -0.25
N PRO A 46 -27.28 4.48 -0.51
CA PRO A 46 -26.66 3.16 -0.72
C PRO A 46 -25.55 3.22 -1.77
N LYS A 47 -24.46 2.47 -1.58
CA LYS A 47 -23.24 2.60 -2.41
C LYS A 47 -23.49 2.25 -3.87
N GLU A 48 -24.42 1.33 -4.11
CA GLU A 48 -24.94 0.88 -5.39
C GLU A 48 -25.66 2.00 -6.16
N ASP A 49 -26.39 2.86 -5.44
CA ASP A 49 -27.20 3.94 -6.01
C ASP A 49 -26.41 5.25 -6.18
N MET A 50 -25.18 5.31 -5.67
CA MET A 50 -24.37 6.51 -5.78
C MET A 50 -23.89 6.77 -7.21
N GLU A 51 -24.28 7.93 -7.72
CA GLU A 51 -23.81 8.53 -8.97
C GLU A 51 -23.08 9.86 -8.76
N ILE A 52 -22.37 10.33 -9.79
CA ILE A 52 -21.63 11.60 -9.76
C ILE A 52 -22.51 12.83 -9.50
N LYS A 53 -23.79 12.78 -9.88
CA LYS A 53 -24.74 13.88 -9.69
C LYS A 53 -24.95 14.25 -8.22
N HIS A 54 -24.88 13.27 -7.31
CA HIS A 54 -25.07 13.49 -5.88
C HIS A 54 -23.99 14.35 -5.24
N PHE A 55 -22.82 14.45 -5.87
CA PHE A 55 -21.71 15.27 -5.38
C PHE A 55 -21.85 16.73 -5.77
N ARG A 56 -22.77 17.08 -6.69
CA ARG A 56 -22.96 18.47 -7.10
C ARG A 56 -23.66 19.25 -5.97
N LYS A 57 -23.21 20.48 -5.74
CA LYS A 57 -23.92 21.47 -4.92
C LYS A 57 -24.54 22.52 -5.82
N ASP A 58 -25.86 22.67 -5.68
CA ASP A 58 -26.60 23.75 -6.32
C ASP A 58 -26.49 25.00 -5.44
N GLY A 59 -25.95 26.09 -5.99
CA GLY A 59 -25.70 27.34 -5.28
C GLY A 59 -25.14 28.42 -6.20
N LYS A 60 -24.85 29.62 -5.67
CA LYS A 60 -24.30 30.76 -6.44
C LYS A 60 -22.99 30.43 -7.16
N ARG A 61 -22.20 29.47 -6.64
CA ARG A 61 -21.00 28.91 -7.28
C ARG A 61 -21.15 27.39 -7.38
N LYS A 62 -20.92 26.83 -8.57
CA LYS A 62 -20.82 25.38 -8.76
C LYS A 62 -19.68 24.83 -7.90
N SER A 63 -19.99 23.87 -7.04
CA SER A 63 -19.01 23.22 -6.17
C SER A 63 -19.34 21.74 -5.98
N SER A 64 -18.40 21.00 -5.38
CA SER A 64 -18.50 19.56 -5.20
C SER A 64 -18.42 19.20 -3.71
N ARG A 65 -19.40 18.42 -3.23
CA ARG A 65 -19.54 17.97 -1.83
C ARG A 65 -18.35 17.16 -1.36
N ALA A 66 -17.95 17.30 -0.12
CA ALA A 66 -16.99 16.41 0.52
C ALA A 66 -17.57 15.00 0.76
N ILE A 67 -16.70 14.00 0.96
CA ILE A 67 -17.11 12.59 1.07
C ILE A 67 -16.33 11.83 2.15
N GLY A 68 -17.01 10.96 2.88
CA GLY A 68 -16.41 9.90 3.67
C GLY A 68 -15.97 10.28 5.07
N LEU A 69 -15.11 9.44 5.64
CA LEU A 69 -14.80 9.38 7.07
C LEU A 69 -14.31 10.70 7.67
N ILE A 70 -13.51 11.46 6.92
CA ILE A 70 -13.03 12.79 7.33
C ILE A 70 -13.50 13.90 6.39
N GLN A 71 -14.53 13.63 5.58
CA GLN A 71 -15.03 14.57 4.56
C GLN A 71 -13.94 15.03 3.59
N PHE A 72 -13.40 14.11 2.77
CA PHE A 72 -12.39 14.41 1.76
C PHE A 72 -12.88 15.49 0.78
N THR A 73 -12.26 16.67 0.88
CA THR A 73 -12.49 17.82 -0.01
C THR A 73 -11.72 17.67 -1.32
N GLN A 74 -11.92 18.60 -2.26
CA GLN A 74 -11.09 18.66 -3.46
C GLN A 74 -9.60 18.81 -3.10
N ASP A 75 -9.27 19.73 -2.20
CA ASP A 75 -7.89 20.01 -1.82
C ASP A 75 -7.22 18.81 -1.14
N ALA A 76 -7.95 18.08 -0.29
CA ALA A 76 -7.45 16.85 0.31
C ALA A 76 -7.13 15.80 -0.75
N LEU A 77 -8.00 15.63 -1.75
CA LEU A 77 -7.78 14.67 -2.86
C LEU A 77 -6.63 15.11 -3.78
N VAL A 78 -6.46 16.41 -4.00
CA VAL A 78 -5.30 16.95 -4.74
C VAL A 78 -4.00 16.70 -3.97
N ALA A 79 -3.99 16.97 -2.66
CA ALA A 79 -2.82 16.78 -1.81
C ALA A 79 -2.41 15.30 -1.72
N LEU A 80 -3.38 14.38 -1.74
CA LEU A 80 -3.14 12.93 -1.82
C LEU A 80 -2.69 12.45 -3.21
N GLY A 81 -2.72 13.31 -4.23
CA GLY A 81 -2.43 12.94 -5.62
C GLY A 81 -3.53 12.13 -6.30
N GLU A 82 -4.72 12.05 -5.70
CA GLU A 82 -5.87 11.29 -6.20
C GLU A 82 -6.65 12.06 -7.28
N TYR A 83 -6.51 13.38 -7.30
CA TYR A 83 -7.12 14.25 -8.31
C TYR A 83 -6.14 15.32 -8.80
N LYS A 84 -6.11 15.54 -10.11
CA LYS A 84 -5.37 16.64 -10.74
C LYS A 84 -6.26 17.29 -11.78
N SER A 85 -6.59 18.56 -11.58
CA SER A 85 -7.44 19.31 -12.51
C SER A 85 -6.81 19.38 -13.91
N ASN A 86 -7.55 18.94 -14.93
CA ASN A 86 -7.15 19.11 -16.32
C ASN A 86 -7.57 20.50 -16.83
N LYS A 87 -6.59 21.38 -17.06
CA LYS A 87 -6.85 22.76 -17.50
C LYS A 87 -7.39 22.88 -18.93
N ASN A 88 -7.38 21.79 -19.71
CA ASN A 88 -7.90 21.78 -21.08
C ASN A 88 -9.41 21.48 -21.13
N LEU A 89 -9.99 21.02 -20.03
CA LEU A 89 -11.42 20.73 -19.94
C LEU A 89 -12.21 21.97 -19.52
N SER A 90 -13.49 22.01 -19.87
CA SER A 90 -14.45 22.98 -19.32
C SER A 90 -14.57 22.83 -17.80
N ILE A 91 -15.09 23.86 -17.13
CA ILE A 91 -15.31 23.82 -15.67
C ILE A 91 -16.22 22.63 -15.28
N GLU A 92 -17.25 22.34 -16.08
CA GLU A 92 -18.20 21.26 -15.81
C GLU A 92 -17.55 19.89 -15.90
N GLU A 93 -16.76 19.66 -16.95
CA GLU A 93 -16.03 18.41 -17.13
C GLU A 93 -15.00 18.18 -16.01
N ARG A 94 -14.33 19.23 -15.54
CA ARG A 94 -13.42 19.14 -14.38
C ARG A 94 -14.16 18.72 -13.12
N PHE A 95 -15.35 19.28 -12.87
CA PHE A 95 -16.17 18.87 -11.74
C PHE A 95 -16.66 17.42 -11.88
N ASP A 96 -17.01 16.98 -13.09
CA ASP A 96 -17.38 15.59 -13.31
C ASP A 96 -16.20 14.63 -13.09
N GLU A 97 -15.00 14.99 -13.51
CA GLU A 97 -13.78 14.23 -13.15
C GLU A 97 -13.58 14.15 -11.63
N LEU A 98 -13.68 15.28 -10.92
CA LEU A 98 -13.59 15.31 -9.46
C LEU A 98 -14.67 14.43 -8.81
N ASN A 99 -15.91 14.53 -9.28
CA ASN A 99 -17.04 13.76 -8.76
C ASN A 99 -16.88 12.26 -9.03
N ARG A 100 -16.24 11.86 -10.14
CA ARG A 100 -15.85 10.45 -10.39
C ARG A 100 -14.82 9.96 -9.38
N VAL A 101 -13.83 10.79 -9.01
CA VAL A 101 -12.86 10.44 -7.94
C VAL A 101 -13.58 10.30 -6.60
N LYS A 102 -14.44 11.25 -6.23
CA LYS A 102 -15.21 11.18 -4.99
C LYS A 102 -16.18 10.00 -4.95
N LEU A 103 -16.76 9.62 -6.08
CA LEU A 103 -17.57 8.41 -6.19
C LEU A 103 -16.75 7.14 -5.93
N LYS A 104 -15.51 7.06 -6.42
CA LYS A 104 -14.60 5.95 -6.08
C LYS A 104 -14.33 5.90 -4.58
N PHE A 105 -14.10 7.04 -3.95
CA PHE A 105 -13.93 7.14 -2.49
C PHE A 105 -15.17 6.69 -1.74
N ALA A 106 -16.36 7.10 -2.16
CA ALA A 106 -17.62 6.70 -1.55
C ALA A 106 -17.86 5.17 -1.59
N LYS A 107 -17.41 4.53 -2.68
CA LYS A 107 -17.52 3.08 -2.89
C LYS A 107 -16.46 2.26 -2.12
N MET A 108 -15.49 2.90 -1.46
CA MET A 108 -14.52 2.19 -0.62
C MET A 108 -15.20 1.57 0.61
N SER A 109 -14.60 0.51 1.15
CA SER A 109 -14.90 0.11 2.52
C SER A 109 -14.32 1.13 3.51
N GLU A 110 -14.84 1.15 4.73
CA GLU A 110 -14.37 2.04 5.79
C GLU A 110 -12.89 1.76 6.13
N LEU A 111 -12.45 0.50 6.06
CA LEU A 111 -11.05 0.13 6.27
C LEU A 111 -10.13 0.68 5.16
N VAL A 112 -10.53 0.56 3.90
CA VAL A 112 -9.73 1.10 2.78
C VAL A 112 -9.68 2.63 2.86
N GLN A 113 -10.79 3.26 3.22
CA GLN A 113 -10.82 4.72 3.35
C GLN A 113 -10.04 5.21 4.59
N LEU A 114 -9.95 4.40 5.66
CA LEU A 114 -9.06 4.66 6.80
C LEU A 114 -7.57 4.69 6.38
N ASP A 115 -7.15 3.85 5.43
CA ASP A 115 -5.78 3.93 4.89
C ASP A 115 -5.55 5.26 4.16
N CYS A 116 -6.55 5.80 3.46
CA CYS A 116 -6.49 7.13 2.87
C CYS A 116 -6.40 8.23 3.94
N VAL A 117 -7.12 8.08 5.06
CA VAL A 117 -7.02 8.99 6.21
C VAL A 117 -5.60 8.99 6.78
N LYS A 118 -4.99 7.81 6.94
CA LYS A 118 -3.58 7.70 7.38
C LYS A 118 -2.65 8.48 6.45
N LYS A 119 -2.72 8.19 5.15
CA LYS A 119 -1.90 8.86 4.12
C LYS A 119 -2.07 10.37 4.16
N TYR A 120 -3.29 10.85 4.38
CA TYR A 120 -3.58 12.28 4.46
C TYR A 120 -2.81 12.94 5.60
N PHE A 121 -2.74 12.31 6.78
CA PHE A 121 -1.96 12.82 7.90
C PHE A 121 -0.43 12.69 7.71
N GLU A 122 0.03 11.75 6.89
CA GLU A 122 1.45 11.61 6.53
C GLU A 122 1.93 12.69 5.54
N LEU A 123 1.00 13.38 4.84
CA LEU A 123 1.36 14.42 3.88
C LEU A 123 2.16 15.53 4.54
N GLY A 124 3.37 15.78 4.01
CA GLY A 124 4.27 16.80 4.54
C GLY A 124 4.62 16.59 6.01
N ASP A 125 4.58 15.35 6.51
CA ASP A 125 4.78 15.01 7.92
C ASP A 125 3.82 15.73 8.89
N ALA A 126 2.61 16.10 8.43
CA ALA A 126 1.68 16.90 9.22
C ALA A 126 1.39 16.30 10.60
N TYR A 127 1.22 14.98 10.69
CA TYR A 127 0.98 14.25 11.93
C TYR A 127 2.02 14.51 13.03
N LYS A 128 3.28 14.83 12.68
CA LYS A 128 4.36 15.12 13.63
C LYS A 128 4.10 16.42 14.41
N ASN A 129 3.28 17.31 13.88
CA ASN A 129 2.94 18.59 14.50
C ASN A 129 1.74 18.49 15.45
N PHE A 130 1.07 17.34 15.54
CA PHE A 130 -0.12 17.17 16.37
C PHE A 130 0.30 16.87 17.80
N LYS A 131 0.07 17.83 18.70
CA LYS A 131 0.45 17.68 20.11
C LYS A 131 -0.65 16.98 20.88
N THR A 132 -1.90 17.26 20.52
CA THR A 132 -3.11 16.73 21.14
C THR A 132 -4.06 16.15 20.10
N ALA A 133 -5.00 15.33 20.56
CA ALA A 133 -6.07 14.78 19.72
C ALA A 133 -6.96 15.84 19.04
N GLU A 134 -7.02 17.07 19.57
CA GLU A 134 -7.73 18.21 18.97
C GLU A 134 -7.10 18.66 17.65
N ASP A 135 -5.77 18.55 17.53
CA ASP A 135 -5.07 18.95 16.32
C ASP A 135 -5.45 18.07 15.11
N ILE A 136 -5.94 16.85 15.34
CA ILE A 136 -6.52 16.00 14.27
C ILE A 136 -7.76 16.69 13.68
N TYR A 137 -8.65 17.20 14.52
CA TYR A 137 -9.87 17.87 14.07
C TYR A 137 -9.55 19.17 13.34
N LEU A 138 -8.59 19.94 13.86
CA LEU A 138 -8.17 21.17 13.20
C LEU A 138 -7.45 20.88 11.89
N HIS A 139 -6.62 19.84 11.81
CA HIS A 139 -5.99 19.50 10.54
C HIS A 139 -7.01 19.14 9.45
N VAL A 140 -8.13 18.53 9.81
CA VAL A 140 -9.20 18.19 8.85
C VAL A 140 -10.04 19.41 8.47
N PHE A 141 -10.44 20.23 9.43
CA PHE A 141 -11.44 21.28 9.19
C PHE A 141 -10.87 22.70 9.06
N ALA A 142 -9.74 22.99 9.72
CA ALA A 142 -9.10 24.30 9.73
C ALA A 142 -7.58 24.21 9.98
N PRO A 143 -6.77 23.70 9.01
CA PRO A 143 -5.36 23.34 9.24
C PRO A 143 -4.49 24.44 9.84
N LYS A 144 -4.78 25.71 9.50
CA LYS A 144 -4.08 26.89 10.02
C LYS A 144 -4.21 27.10 11.54
N GLY A 145 -5.18 26.43 12.16
CA GLY A 145 -5.38 26.45 13.61
C GLY A 145 -4.49 25.48 14.37
N VAL A 146 -3.85 24.51 13.72
CA VAL A 146 -3.00 23.49 14.37
C VAL A 146 -1.86 24.18 15.13
N GLY A 147 -1.68 23.80 16.41
CA GLY A 147 -0.66 24.37 17.29
C GLY A 147 -0.85 25.84 17.68
N LYS A 148 -1.98 26.47 17.35
CA LYS A 148 -2.34 27.83 17.79
C LYS A 148 -3.12 27.82 19.11
N GLY A 149 -3.19 28.97 19.78
CA GLY A 149 -3.99 29.16 21.00
C GLY A 149 -5.48 29.32 20.72
N ASP A 150 -6.30 29.18 21.76
CA ASP A 150 -7.76 29.12 21.69
C ASP A 150 -8.44 30.34 21.05
N ASP A 151 -7.88 31.53 21.26
CA ASP A 151 -8.42 32.77 20.71
C ASP A 151 -7.92 33.08 19.28
N PHE A 152 -7.12 32.19 18.68
CA PHE A 152 -6.64 32.36 17.31
C PHE A 152 -7.82 32.40 16.34
N VAL A 153 -7.95 33.50 15.60
CA VAL A 153 -9.00 33.70 14.61
C VAL A 153 -8.70 32.85 13.37
N LEU A 154 -9.57 31.88 13.11
CA LEU A 154 -9.53 31.06 11.91
C LEU A 154 -10.20 31.82 10.77
N TYR A 155 -11.46 32.19 10.90
CA TYR A 155 -12.21 32.81 9.81
C TYR A 155 -12.87 34.10 10.26
N ARG A 156 -13.10 35.02 9.32
CA ARG A 156 -13.72 36.32 9.58
C ARG A 156 -14.88 36.51 8.62
N GLU A 157 -15.91 37.20 9.09
CA GLU A 157 -17.05 37.61 8.27
C GLU A 157 -16.58 38.26 6.96
N GLY A 158 -17.26 37.90 5.86
CA GLY A 158 -16.90 38.33 4.51
C GLY A 158 -15.87 37.44 3.79
N THR A 159 -15.47 36.30 4.38
CA THR A 159 -14.65 35.28 3.71
C THR A 159 -15.47 34.05 3.33
N ASP A 160 -15.17 33.42 2.19
CA ASP A 160 -15.87 32.21 1.74
C ASP A 160 -15.79 31.07 2.78
N GLU A 161 -14.68 30.98 3.52
CA GLU A 161 -14.48 30.00 4.59
C GLU A 161 -15.34 30.29 5.81
N TYR A 162 -15.54 31.57 6.16
CA TYR A 162 -16.46 31.95 7.22
C TYR A 162 -17.90 31.62 6.82
N ASP A 163 -18.33 32.02 5.62
CA ASP A 163 -19.70 31.77 5.14
C ASP A 163 -20.03 30.26 5.11
N SER A 164 -19.06 29.44 4.72
CA SER A 164 -19.19 27.97 4.71
C SER A 164 -19.30 27.37 6.11
N ASN A 165 -18.85 28.09 7.14
CA ASN A 165 -18.78 27.63 8.52
C ASN A 165 -19.54 28.53 9.50
N ILE A 166 -20.37 29.46 9.02
CA ILE A 166 -21.03 30.51 9.82
C ILE A 166 -21.81 29.94 11.01
N SER A 167 -22.37 28.74 10.85
CA SER A 167 -23.03 28.00 11.94
C SER A 167 -22.18 27.89 13.21
N ILE A 168 -20.86 27.83 13.10
CA ILE A 168 -19.94 27.74 14.25
C ILE A 168 -19.96 29.04 15.04
N ASP A 169 -19.94 30.20 14.39
CA ASP A 169 -20.00 31.48 15.08
C ASP A 169 -21.40 31.69 15.69
N THR A 170 -22.47 31.43 14.91
CA THR A 170 -23.85 31.61 15.37
C THR A 170 -24.25 30.70 16.54
N GLU A 171 -23.62 29.51 16.65
CA GLU A 171 -23.81 28.59 17.78
C GLU A 171 -23.01 29.01 19.03
N ASN A 172 -22.14 30.02 18.93
CA ASN A 172 -21.29 30.51 20.01
C ASN A 172 -21.60 31.98 20.34
N ASN A 173 -20.73 32.94 20.00
CA ASN A 173 -20.86 34.35 20.43
C ASN A 173 -21.37 35.28 19.31
N ASN A 174 -21.42 34.83 18.06
CA ASN A 174 -21.90 35.58 16.90
C ASN A 174 -21.17 36.93 16.73
N ASP A 175 -19.83 36.94 16.88
CA ASP A 175 -19.01 38.16 16.87
C ASP A 175 -18.36 38.50 15.52
N GLY A 176 -18.70 37.73 14.47
CA GLY A 176 -18.16 37.87 13.12
C GLY A 176 -16.79 37.19 12.95
N LYS A 177 -16.35 36.36 13.91
CA LYS A 177 -15.09 35.62 13.86
C LYS A 177 -15.32 34.18 14.30
N ILE A 178 -14.68 33.25 13.60
CA ILE A 178 -14.58 31.87 14.06
C ILE A 178 -13.19 31.67 14.64
N GLN A 179 -13.09 31.49 15.94
CA GLN A 179 -11.87 31.23 16.69
C GLN A 179 -11.63 29.73 16.86
N ARG A 180 -10.38 29.36 17.17
CA ARG A 180 -9.97 27.98 17.41
C ARG A 180 -10.85 27.30 18.48
N LYS A 181 -11.16 27.97 19.59
CA LYS A 181 -11.98 27.38 20.66
C LYS A 181 -13.41 27.03 20.21
N GLU A 182 -13.99 27.82 19.33
CA GLU A 182 -15.39 27.69 18.88
C GLU A 182 -15.55 26.49 17.96
N ILE A 183 -14.64 26.35 16.99
CA ILE A 183 -14.63 25.18 16.10
C ILE A 183 -14.37 23.88 16.89
N LEU A 184 -13.53 23.95 17.94
CA LEU A 184 -13.26 22.82 18.84
C LEU A 184 -14.44 22.48 19.75
N GLY A 185 -15.42 23.36 19.94
CA GLY A 185 -16.63 23.05 20.69
C GLY A 185 -17.38 21.82 20.15
N ARG A 186 -17.48 21.71 18.82
CA ARG A 186 -18.08 20.54 18.15
C ARG A 186 -17.28 19.27 18.37
N TYR A 187 -15.96 19.35 18.30
CA TYR A 187 -15.06 18.23 18.64
C TYR A 187 -15.23 17.80 20.10
N LYS A 188 -15.17 18.74 21.06
CA LYS A 188 -15.29 18.45 22.49
C LYS A 188 -16.65 17.82 22.83
N SER A 189 -17.73 18.29 22.20
CA SER A 189 -19.05 17.68 22.33
C SER A 189 -19.08 16.24 21.81
N SER A 190 -18.53 15.99 20.63
CA SER A 190 -18.45 14.65 20.06
C SER A 190 -17.57 13.71 20.88
N PHE A 191 -16.40 14.19 21.32
CA PHE A 191 -15.46 13.43 22.14
C PHE A 191 -16.09 13.05 23.49
N SER A 192 -16.77 13.99 24.14
CA SER A 192 -17.49 13.74 25.41
C SER A 192 -18.60 12.71 25.25
N LYS A 193 -19.37 12.76 24.15
CA LYS A 193 -20.36 11.71 23.83
C LYS A 193 -19.70 10.35 23.66
N GLY A 194 -18.57 10.27 22.96
CA GLY A 194 -17.80 9.04 22.80
C GLY A 194 -17.34 8.42 24.13
N GLN A 195 -17.02 9.24 25.14
CA GLN A 195 -16.63 8.75 26.46
C GLN A 195 -17.77 8.03 27.20
N SER A 196 -19.02 8.40 26.91
CA SER A 196 -20.21 7.70 27.44
C SER A 196 -20.51 6.38 26.73
N SER A 197 -19.83 6.10 25.62
CA SER A 197 -19.98 4.87 24.81
C SER A 197 -18.70 4.03 24.81
N LYS A 198 -17.94 4.05 25.91
CA LYS A 198 -16.73 3.24 26.05
C LYS A 198 -17.09 1.75 25.99
N GLU A 199 -16.43 1.05 25.08
CA GLU A 199 -16.46 -0.41 25.03
C GLU A 199 -15.73 -0.93 26.27
N ASN A 200 -16.44 -1.66 27.12
CA ASN A 200 -15.89 -2.17 28.37
C ASN A 200 -15.11 -3.49 28.17
N ASP A 201 -15.25 -4.13 27.00
CA ASP A 201 -14.63 -5.43 26.66
C ASP A 201 -13.92 -5.42 25.30
N PHE A 202 -13.25 -4.32 24.95
CA PHE A 202 -12.45 -4.25 23.72
C PHE A 202 -11.06 -4.85 23.93
N SER A 203 -10.93 -6.16 23.74
CA SER A 203 -9.64 -6.70 23.31
C SER A 203 -9.49 -6.45 21.81
N CYS A 204 -8.38 -5.85 21.39
CA CYS A 204 -7.87 -6.08 20.04
C CYS A 204 -7.64 -7.58 19.91
N LYS A 205 -8.69 -8.35 19.57
CA LYS A 205 -8.51 -9.72 19.14
C LYS A 205 -7.47 -9.62 18.01
N PRO A 206 -6.30 -10.28 18.11
CA PRO A 206 -5.47 -10.44 16.93
C PRO A 206 -6.42 -10.94 15.87
N THR A 207 -6.55 -10.17 14.77
CA THR A 207 -7.59 -10.32 13.76
C THR A 207 -7.95 -11.79 13.70
N PRO A 208 -9.16 -12.21 14.13
CA PRO A 208 -9.50 -13.61 14.06
C PRO A 208 -9.16 -13.99 12.63
N THR A 209 -8.29 -14.98 12.46
CA THR A 209 -8.11 -15.60 11.15
C THR A 209 -9.51 -15.95 10.75
N VAL A 210 -10.10 -15.11 9.91
CA VAL A 210 -11.37 -15.35 9.29
C VAL A 210 -11.09 -16.68 8.62
N LYS A 211 -11.75 -17.74 9.10
CA LYS A 211 -11.94 -18.90 8.23
C LYS A 211 -12.85 -18.35 7.14
N THR A 212 -12.23 -17.73 6.15
CA THR A 212 -12.91 -17.13 5.00
C THR A 212 -13.44 -18.32 4.25
N ASP A 213 -14.73 -18.59 4.38
CA ASP A 213 -15.41 -19.41 3.40
C ASP A 213 -15.10 -18.75 2.04
N SER A 214 -14.30 -19.44 1.23
CA SER A 214 -13.40 -18.92 0.21
C SER A 214 -14.12 -18.57 -1.10
N LYS A 215 -15.34 -18.02 -1.01
CA LYS A 215 -16.18 -17.78 -2.17
C LYS A 215 -15.97 -16.35 -2.67
N GLY A 216 -15.12 -16.22 -3.70
CA GLY A 216 -15.13 -15.05 -4.57
C GLY A 216 -13.85 -14.22 -4.66
N ILE A 217 -12.70 -14.72 -4.23
CA ILE A 217 -11.39 -14.14 -4.60
C ILE A 217 -10.47 -15.21 -5.17
N THR A 218 -9.76 -14.89 -6.25
CA THR A 218 -8.73 -15.78 -6.78
C THR A 218 -7.59 -15.93 -5.77
N THR A 219 -7.29 -17.17 -5.40
CA THR A 219 -6.37 -17.50 -4.30
C THR A 219 -5.20 -18.34 -4.80
N TYR A 220 -3.98 -17.96 -4.40
CA TYR A 220 -2.79 -18.78 -4.51
C TYR A 220 -2.60 -19.56 -3.21
N HIS A 221 -2.73 -20.88 -3.29
CA HIS A 221 -2.38 -21.81 -2.22
C HIS A 221 -0.94 -22.28 -2.40
N ILE A 222 -0.11 -22.06 -1.39
CA ILE A 222 1.31 -22.38 -1.39
C ILE A 222 1.54 -23.48 -0.37
N PHE A 223 1.94 -24.65 -0.83
CA PHE A 223 2.11 -25.81 0.03
C PHE A 223 3.57 -26.05 0.36
N ARG A 224 3.84 -26.49 1.59
CA ARG A 224 5.20 -26.68 2.10
C ARG A 224 6.07 -27.56 1.21
N GLU A 225 5.52 -28.54 0.49
CA GLU A 225 6.25 -29.44 -0.42
C GLU A 225 6.72 -28.79 -1.73
N GLY A 226 6.46 -27.50 -1.94
CA GLY A 226 6.88 -26.77 -3.15
C GLY A 226 5.81 -26.67 -4.23
N ARG A 227 4.58 -27.14 -3.96
CA ARG A 227 3.43 -27.03 -4.88
C ARG A 227 2.72 -25.70 -4.69
N ILE A 228 2.27 -25.11 -5.80
CA ILE A 228 1.48 -23.87 -5.83
C ILE A 228 0.21 -24.12 -6.63
N GLU A 229 -0.94 -23.75 -6.10
CA GLU A 229 -2.22 -23.85 -6.80
C GLU A 229 -2.89 -22.48 -6.87
N LYS A 230 -3.35 -22.09 -8.07
CA LYS A 230 -4.20 -20.92 -8.26
C LYS A 230 -5.64 -21.38 -8.42
N GLN A 231 -6.47 -21.08 -7.42
CA GLN A 231 -7.89 -21.37 -7.42
C GLN A 231 -8.67 -20.12 -7.82
N ILE A 232 -9.43 -20.22 -8.90
CA ILE A 232 -10.29 -19.15 -9.43
C ILE A 232 -11.74 -19.53 -9.11
N PRO A 233 -12.47 -18.72 -8.32
CA PRO A 233 -13.86 -19.00 -7.98
C PRO A 233 -14.78 -18.79 -9.20
N LYS A 234 -15.94 -19.46 -9.20
CA LYS A 234 -16.99 -19.30 -10.25
C LYS A 234 -17.36 -17.84 -10.50
N GLN A 235 -17.48 -17.07 -9.43
CA GLN A 235 -17.80 -15.66 -9.47
C GLN A 235 -16.86 -14.90 -8.54
N ILE A 236 -16.17 -13.89 -9.08
CA ILE A 236 -15.36 -12.99 -8.26
C ILE A 236 -16.29 -11.98 -7.58
N LYS A 237 -16.18 -11.87 -6.26
CA LYS A 237 -16.96 -10.94 -5.44
C LYS A 237 -16.52 -9.50 -5.74
N SER A 238 -17.50 -8.60 -5.73
CA SER A 238 -17.22 -7.19 -6.00
C SER A 238 -16.18 -6.62 -5.04
N GLY A 239 -15.19 -5.92 -5.59
CA GLY A 239 -14.04 -5.38 -4.87
C GLY A 239 -12.79 -6.28 -4.87
N TYR A 240 -12.87 -7.51 -5.41
CA TYR A 240 -11.76 -8.46 -5.51
C TYR A 240 -11.28 -8.74 -6.94
N GLU A 241 -11.84 -8.07 -7.95
CA GLU A 241 -11.56 -8.28 -9.38
C GLU A 241 -10.08 -8.04 -9.75
N LYS A 242 -9.39 -7.18 -9.01
CA LYS A 242 -7.96 -6.86 -9.22
C LYS A 242 -7.08 -7.24 -8.03
N LYS A 243 -7.48 -8.27 -7.29
CA LYS A 243 -6.74 -8.73 -6.11
C LYS A 243 -6.46 -10.22 -6.16
N TYR A 244 -5.32 -10.58 -5.61
CA TYR A 244 -4.96 -11.96 -5.34
C TYR A 244 -4.78 -12.18 -3.83
N ARG A 245 -5.38 -13.25 -3.34
CA ARG A 245 -5.17 -13.76 -1.98
C ARG A 245 -4.05 -14.80 -2.00
N TYR A 246 -3.20 -14.80 -0.98
CA TYR A 246 -2.12 -15.77 -0.83
C TYR A 246 -2.27 -16.50 0.50
N VAL A 247 -2.31 -17.83 0.45
CA VAL A 247 -2.46 -18.71 1.60
C VAL A 247 -1.30 -19.71 1.61
N TYR A 248 -0.61 -19.81 2.74
CA TYR A 248 0.41 -20.83 2.97
C TYR A 248 -0.17 -21.99 3.79
N HIS A 249 0.11 -23.23 3.40
CA HIS A 249 -0.27 -24.43 4.12
C HIS A 249 0.94 -25.00 4.87
N ASP A 250 0.85 -25.08 6.19
CA ASP A 250 1.94 -25.58 7.04
C ASP A 250 2.06 -27.11 7.06
N GLU A 251 2.95 -27.63 7.89
CA GLU A 251 3.22 -29.07 8.01
C GLU A 251 2.03 -29.92 8.47
N ASN A 252 1.06 -29.30 9.14
CA ASN A 252 -0.15 -29.96 9.62
C ASN A 252 -1.34 -29.72 8.69
N GLY A 253 -1.13 -29.04 7.55
CA GLY A 253 -2.20 -28.59 6.67
C GLY A 253 -2.97 -27.39 7.20
N THR A 254 -2.43 -26.67 8.20
CA THR A 254 -3.05 -25.44 8.70
C THR A 254 -2.89 -24.33 7.67
N GLU A 255 -4.00 -23.63 7.37
CA GLU A 255 -3.98 -22.48 6.48
C GLU A 255 -3.54 -21.20 7.19
N HIS A 256 -2.62 -20.50 6.53
CA HIS A 256 -2.11 -19.20 6.93
C HIS A 256 -2.40 -18.19 5.82
N GLU A 257 -3.42 -17.34 6.01
CA GLU A 257 -3.64 -16.21 5.10
C GLU A 257 -2.52 -15.19 5.28
N ILE A 258 -1.68 -15.06 4.24
CA ILE A 258 -0.47 -14.23 4.30
C ILE A 258 -0.79 -12.79 3.92
N CYS A 259 -1.50 -12.60 2.81
CA CYS A 259 -1.87 -11.27 2.32
C CYS A 259 -2.92 -11.32 1.21
N ILE A 260 -3.57 -10.17 0.98
CA ILE A 260 -4.39 -9.89 -0.20
C ILE A 260 -3.86 -8.63 -0.88
N PHE A 261 -3.26 -8.78 -2.07
CA PHE A 261 -2.59 -7.68 -2.78
C PHE A 261 -3.25 -7.37 -4.11
N ASP A 262 -3.14 -6.10 -4.49
CA ASP A 262 -3.61 -5.56 -5.75
C ASP A 262 -2.67 -6.00 -6.88
N PHE A 263 -3.23 -6.29 -8.06
CA PHE A 263 -2.46 -6.44 -9.28
C PHE A 263 -2.89 -5.44 -10.35
N ILE A 264 -1.96 -5.15 -11.25
CA ILE A 264 -2.18 -4.39 -12.47
C ILE A 264 -1.89 -5.25 -13.69
N THR A 265 -2.35 -4.79 -14.84
CA THR A 265 -2.04 -5.39 -16.13
C THR A 265 -1.09 -4.46 -16.89
N ALA A 266 0.00 -5.02 -17.40
CA ALA A 266 0.98 -4.31 -18.23
C ALA A 266 1.18 -5.02 -19.57
N GLY A 267 1.72 -4.31 -20.56
CA GLY A 267 2.14 -4.95 -21.81
C GLY A 267 3.25 -5.97 -21.56
N ALA A 268 3.19 -7.12 -22.23
CA ALA A 268 4.24 -8.11 -22.13
C ALA A 268 5.53 -7.64 -22.83
N TRP A 269 6.68 -7.96 -22.24
CA TRP A 269 8.00 -7.72 -22.84
C TRP A 269 8.69 -9.03 -23.19
N GLU A 270 9.38 -9.07 -24.32
CA GLU A 270 10.12 -10.25 -24.76
C GLU A 270 11.58 -10.18 -24.30
N LYS A 271 12.21 -9.02 -24.44
CA LYS A 271 13.66 -8.85 -24.24
C LYS A 271 14.04 -7.41 -23.91
N GLY A 272 15.08 -7.23 -23.08
CA GLY A 272 15.74 -5.95 -22.85
C GLY A 272 17.19 -5.93 -23.36
N LYS A 273 17.70 -4.75 -23.68
CA LYS A 273 19.10 -4.49 -24.07
C LYS A 273 19.64 -3.20 -23.47
N LYS A 274 20.94 -3.20 -23.17
CA LYS A 274 21.66 -2.03 -22.62
C LYS A 274 21.92 -0.97 -23.69
N THR A 275 22.08 -1.37 -24.95
CA THR A 275 22.42 -0.52 -26.09
C THR A 275 21.39 -0.67 -27.22
N LYS A 276 21.27 0.36 -28.06
CA LYS A 276 20.38 0.37 -29.22
C LYS A 276 20.86 -0.63 -30.26
N THR A 277 19.95 -1.34 -30.92
CA THR A 277 20.27 -2.18 -32.09
C THR A 277 19.90 -1.46 -33.39
N LYS A 278 20.58 -1.82 -34.49
CA LYS A 278 20.27 -1.30 -35.83
C LYS A 278 18.97 -1.88 -36.40
N THR A 279 18.53 -3.04 -35.90
CA THR A 279 17.35 -3.77 -36.37
C THR A 279 16.32 -3.99 -35.25
N GLY A 280 15.05 -4.04 -35.62
CA GLY A 280 13.90 -4.25 -34.73
C GLY A 280 13.29 -2.97 -34.14
N VAL A 281 12.03 -3.07 -33.70
CA VAL A 281 11.31 -1.99 -33.00
C VAL A 281 11.55 -2.12 -31.50
N TRP A 282 12.15 -1.10 -30.89
CA TRP A 282 12.51 -1.09 -29.48
C TRP A 282 11.99 0.17 -28.80
N GLU A 283 11.39 0.00 -27.62
CA GLU A 283 11.01 1.11 -26.77
C GLU A 283 12.13 1.54 -25.85
N LYS A 284 12.29 2.86 -25.73
CA LYS A 284 13.28 3.47 -24.85
C LYS A 284 12.70 3.65 -23.44
N ARG A 285 13.50 3.33 -22.42
CA ARG A 285 13.26 3.69 -21.03
C ARG A 285 14.50 4.37 -20.46
N PHE A 286 14.29 5.34 -19.58
CA PHE A 286 15.37 6.03 -18.87
C PHE A 286 15.15 5.84 -17.37
N ALA A 287 16.13 5.23 -16.70
CA ALA A 287 16.11 4.99 -15.26
C ALA A 287 17.53 5.10 -14.72
N GLU A 288 17.71 5.77 -13.58
CA GLU A 288 19.02 5.93 -12.91
C GLU A 288 20.14 6.44 -13.86
N GLY A 289 19.84 7.47 -14.67
CA GLY A 289 20.81 8.02 -15.62
C GLY A 289 21.09 7.12 -16.84
N LYS A 290 20.50 5.92 -16.89
CA LYS A 290 20.77 4.91 -17.91
C LYS A 290 19.61 4.79 -18.90
N THR A 291 19.94 4.84 -20.18
CA THR A 291 19.01 4.48 -21.25
C THR A 291 19.01 2.97 -21.46
N ARG A 292 17.82 2.37 -21.56
CA ARG A 292 17.59 0.96 -21.86
C ARG A 292 16.55 0.79 -22.96
N TYR A 293 16.65 -0.32 -23.68
CA TYR A 293 15.83 -0.63 -24.84
C TYR A 293 15.07 -1.93 -24.59
N PHE A 294 13.76 -1.93 -24.74
CA PHE A 294 12.92 -3.11 -24.53
C PHE A 294 12.10 -3.43 -25.77
N LYS A 295 12.03 -4.71 -26.14
CA LYS A 295 11.22 -5.21 -27.24
C LYS A 295 9.90 -5.69 -26.68
N LYS A 296 8.80 -5.09 -27.14
CA LYS A 296 7.45 -5.53 -26.80
C LYS A 296 7.25 -6.98 -27.23
N GLY A 297 6.65 -7.76 -26.33
CA GLY A 297 6.10 -9.07 -26.63
C GLY A 297 4.63 -8.96 -26.99
N ASN A 298 4.00 -10.12 -27.18
CA ASN A 298 2.57 -10.22 -27.47
C ASN A 298 1.77 -10.35 -26.16
N GLY A 299 0.62 -9.68 -26.12
CA GLY A 299 -0.32 -9.78 -25.01
C GLY A 299 0.06 -8.96 -23.78
N THR A 300 -0.48 -9.35 -22.64
CA THR A 300 -0.33 -8.65 -21.36
C THR A 300 0.16 -9.59 -20.28
N VAL A 301 0.70 -9.00 -19.22
CA VAL A 301 1.14 -9.69 -18.01
C VAL A 301 0.49 -9.05 -16.80
N GLU A 302 0.12 -9.87 -15.84
CA GLU A 302 -0.31 -9.39 -14.52
C GLU A 302 0.92 -9.16 -13.65
N LEU A 303 0.91 -8.03 -12.95
CA LEU A 303 1.96 -7.64 -12.01
C LEU A 303 1.31 -7.28 -10.68
N LEU A 304 1.64 -8.06 -9.66
CA LEU A 304 1.29 -7.77 -8.28
C LEU A 304 2.11 -6.58 -7.80
N LYS A 305 1.45 -5.60 -7.17
CA LYS A 305 2.14 -4.54 -6.44
C LYS A 305 2.39 -5.03 -5.01
N MET A 306 3.64 -5.32 -4.67
CA MET A 306 3.99 -5.77 -3.32
C MET A 306 3.80 -4.62 -2.32
N LYS A 307 3.06 -4.85 -1.23
CA LYS A 307 2.99 -3.92 -0.10
C LYS A 307 4.02 -4.38 0.94
N LEU A 308 5.21 -3.78 0.91
CA LEU A 308 6.33 -4.14 1.78
C LEU A 308 6.50 -3.09 2.90
N PRO A 309 7.04 -3.48 4.09
CA PRO A 309 7.53 -4.81 4.43
C PRO A 309 6.41 -5.84 4.63
N LEU A 310 6.61 -7.07 4.14
CA LEU A 310 5.75 -8.20 4.48
C LEU A 310 6.17 -8.72 5.85
N ASN A 311 5.21 -8.85 6.77
CA ASN A 311 5.48 -9.30 8.13
C ASN A 311 4.35 -10.20 8.65
N TYR A 312 4.54 -11.51 8.49
CA TYR A 312 3.63 -12.53 9.01
C TYR A 312 4.36 -13.42 10.01
N THR A 313 3.76 -13.63 11.19
CA THR A 313 4.25 -14.59 12.19
C THR A 313 3.06 -15.20 12.92
N LYS A 314 2.91 -16.52 12.85
CA LYS A 314 1.91 -17.27 13.60
C LYS A 314 2.44 -18.67 13.91
N GLY A 315 2.59 -18.99 15.20
CA GLY A 315 3.21 -20.24 15.61
C GLY A 315 4.64 -20.36 15.06
N LYS A 316 4.95 -21.48 14.41
CA LYS A 316 6.25 -21.72 13.76
C LYS A 316 6.39 -21.05 12.38
N VAL A 317 5.29 -20.61 11.77
CA VAL A 317 5.31 -20.01 10.44
C VAL A 317 5.71 -18.54 10.56
N LYS A 318 6.80 -18.18 9.87
CA LYS A 318 7.32 -16.84 9.78
C LYS A 318 7.65 -16.51 8.33
N ILE A 319 7.03 -15.46 7.81
CA ILE A 319 7.25 -14.96 6.45
C ILE A 319 7.50 -13.46 6.58
N LYS A 320 8.77 -13.05 6.39
CA LYS A 320 9.18 -11.65 6.44
C LYS A 320 9.96 -11.29 5.20
N LEU A 321 9.64 -10.13 4.62
CA LEU A 321 10.34 -9.58 3.47
C LEU A 321 10.44 -8.07 3.59
N ALA A 322 11.66 -7.57 3.69
CA ALA A 322 11.96 -6.15 3.55
C ALA A 322 12.34 -5.83 2.09
N ASP A 323 12.38 -4.54 1.77
CA ASP A 323 12.87 -4.06 0.48
C ASP A 323 13.77 -2.82 0.63
N ASN A 324 14.31 -2.37 -0.50
CA ASN A 324 15.08 -1.14 -0.61
C ASN A 324 14.92 -0.48 -1.99
N THR A 325 13.79 -0.68 -2.66
CA THR A 325 13.68 -0.48 -4.11
C THR A 325 12.31 0.06 -4.52
N SER A 326 12.27 0.86 -5.59
CA SER A 326 11.02 1.28 -6.23
C SER A 326 10.49 0.27 -7.27
N ARG A 327 11.23 -0.81 -7.53
CA ARG A 327 10.83 -1.90 -8.45
C ARG A 327 10.02 -2.97 -7.71
N GLU A 328 8.87 -2.53 -7.19
CA GLU A 328 7.97 -3.26 -6.29
C GLU A 328 6.92 -4.13 -7.00
N TYR A 329 7.05 -4.33 -8.32
CA TYR A 329 6.11 -5.13 -9.11
C TYR A 329 6.70 -6.50 -9.42
N VAL A 330 5.89 -7.54 -9.27
CA VAL A 330 6.31 -8.95 -9.44
C VAL A 330 5.19 -9.75 -10.11
N ASN A 331 5.54 -10.80 -10.85
CA ASN A 331 4.53 -11.71 -11.36
C ASN A 331 3.80 -12.42 -10.18
N PRO A 332 2.46 -12.48 -10.15
CA PRO A 332 1.71 -13.10 -9.04
C PRO A 332 2.16 -14.52 -8.70
N LYS A 333 2.46 -15.33 -9.73
CA LYS A 333 2.95 -16.70 -9.54
C LYS A 333 4.33 -16.71 -8.85
N VAL A 334 5.20 -15.80 -9.25
CA VAL A 334 6.55 -15.66 -8.66
C VAL A 334 6.47 -15.23 -7.22
N PHE A 335 5.54 -14.34 -6.88
CA PHE A 335 5.32 -13.93 -5.50
C PHE A 335 4.89 -15.11 -4.61
N ALA A 336 4.03 -16.00 -5.11
CA ALA A 336 3.69 -17.24 -4.40
C ALA A 336 4.94 -18.11 -4.13
N SER A 337 5.85 -18.25 -5.10
CA SER A 337 7.12 -18.95 -4.91
C SER A 337 8.01 -18.29 -3.84
N ILE A 338 8.07 -16.96 -3.82
CA ILE A 338 8.83 -16.20 -2.82
C ILE A 338 8.25 -16.44 -1.42
N ILE A 339 6.92 -16.37 -1.25
CA ILE A 339 6.26 -16.65 0.04
C ILE A 339 6.66 -18.04 0.55
N GLY A 340 6.60 -19.06 -0.32
CA GLY A 340 6.99 -20.42 0.03
C GLY A 340 8.45 -20.52 0.50
N ALA A 341 9.37 -19.87 -0.23
CA ALA A 341 10.78 -19.87 0.12
C ALA A 341 11.07 -19.14 1.45
N LEU A 342 10.36 -18.03 1.70
CA LEU A 342 10.45 -17.29 2.97
C LEU A 342 9.93 -18.13 4.14
N ALA A 343 8.81 -18.83 3.97
CA ALA A 343 8.24 -19.72 4.98
C ALA A 343 9.19 -20.88 5.33
N GLU A 344 9.81 -21.49 4.32
CA GLU A 344 10.79 -22.59 4.48
C GLU A 344 12.01 -22.14 5.31
N CYS A 345 12.45 -20.91 5.10
CA CYS A 345 13.63 -20.36 5.79
C CYS A 345 13.31 -19.83 7.18
N ALA A 346 12.12 -19.20 7.35
CA ALA A 346 11.71 -18.52 8.57
C ALA A 346 12.74 -17.47 9.05
N TYR A 347 13.32 -16.71 8.11
CA TYR A 347 14.26 -15.63 8.39
C TYR A 347 13.55 -14.30 8.61
N ASP A 348 14.16 -13.41 9.41
CA ASP A 348 13.62 -12.09 9.73
C ASP A 348 14.19 -10.97 8.84
N ASP A 349 15.24 -11.28 8.09
CA ASP A 349 16.20 -10.34 7.50
C ASP A 349 16.44 -10.57 6.00
N VAL A 350 15.47 -11.16 5.29
CA VAL A 350 15.50 -11.24 3.82
C VAL A 350 15.11 -9.88 3.25
N GLN A 351 15.95 -9.34 2.36
CA GLN A 351 15.72 -8.04 1.70
C GLN A 351 15.73 -8.17 0.18
N MET A 352 14.67 -7.69 -0.46
CA MET A 352 14.53 -7.60 -1.90
C MET A 352 15.14 -6.30 -2.45
N ASN A 353 15.90 -6.41 -3.54
CA ASN A 353 16.53 -5.29 -4.26
C ASN A 353 15.85 -4.96 -5.61
N GLY A 354 14.72 -5.62 -5.89
CA GLY A 354 13.73 -5.22 -6.89
C GLY A 354 13.47 -6.28 -7.94
N PHE A 355 12.26 -6.24 -8.50
CA PHE A 355 11.84 -7.04 -9.65
C PHE A 355 11.62 -6.08 -10.83
N THR A 356 10.36 -5.72 -11.13
CA THR A 356 10.04 -4.88 -12.29
C THR A 356 9.34 -3.58 -11.87
N THR A 357 9.19 -2.65 -12.81
CA THR A 357 8.36 -1.45 -12.67
C THR A 357 6.92 -1.73 -13.09
N SER A 358 6.02 -0.77 -12.85
CA SER A 358 4.59 -0.90 -13.16
C SER A 358 4.29 -1.17 -14.63
N ASP A 359 5.19 -0.79 -15.54
CA ASP A 359 5.05 -1.05 -16.98
C ASP A 359 5.60 -2.42 -17.41
N GLY A 360 6.09 -3.24 -16.47
CA GLY A 360 6.67 -4.56 -16.72
C GLY A 360 8.11 -4.54 -17.25
N THR A 361 8.76 -3.37 -17.29
CA THR A 361 10.19 -3.28 -17.63
C THR A 361 11.08 -3.36 -16.39
N GLY A 362 12.34 -3.73 -16.59
CA GLY A 362 13.28 -3.92 -15.49
C GLY A 362 14.18 -2.72 -15.17
N ALA A 363 13.99 -1.60 -15.89
CA ALA A 363 15.02 -0.56 -16.01
C ALA A 363 15.53 -0.08 -14.63
N PRO A 364 16.86 0.04 -14.43
CA PRO A 364 17.92 -0.05 -15.43
C PRO A 364 18.35 -1.49 -15.80
N SER A 365 17.82 -2.51 -15.12
CA SER A 365 18.03 -3.91 -15.48
C SER A 365 17.30 -4.25 -16.77
N VAL A 366 17.93 -5.09 -17.59
CA VAL A 366 17.38 -5.52 -18.89
C VAL A 366 16.78 -6.92 -18.85
N SER A 367 17.03 -7.66 -17.76
CA SER A 367 16.52 -9.03 -17.57
C SER A 367 15.26 -9.08 -16.70
N HIS A 368 15.01 -8.08 -15.86
CA HIS A 368 13.84 -8.00 -14.97
C HIS A 368 12.54 -7.61 -15.69
N ILE A 369 12.25 -8.26 -16.81
CA ILE A 369 11.01 -8.06 -17.55
C ILE A 369 9.88 -8.92 -16.97
N ASN A 370 8.66 -8.39 -17.02
CA ASN A 370 7.42 -9.08 -16.63
C ASN A 370 7.41 -9.64 -15.20
N GLY A 371 8.24 -9.09 -14.31
CA GLY A 371 8.29 -9.47 -12.89
C GLY A 371 8.68 -10.92 -12.62
N THR A 372 9.41 -11.58 -13.54
CA THR A 372 9.83 -12.99 -13.40
C THR A 372 11.26 -13.16 -12.87
N ALA A 373 12.10 -12.15 -13.08
CA ALA A 373 13.44 -12.06 -12.52
C ALA A 373 13.49 -10.92 -11.49
N GLY A 374 14.32 -11.08 -10.47
CA GLY A 374 14.44 -10.12 -9.38
C GLY A 374 15.71 -10.34 -8.58
N ASP A 375 16.07 -9.35 -7.77
CA ASP A 375 17.30 -9.35 -6.98
C ASP A 375 16.97 -9.44 -5.48
N PHE A 376 17.76 -10.21 -4.74
CA PHE A 376 17.74 -10.24 -3.28
C PHE A 376 19.13 -9.91 -2.75
N ARG A 377 19.21 -9.09 -1.71
CA ARG A 377 20.49 -8.81 -1.05
C ARG A 377 21.06 -10.07 -0.41
N TYR A 378 22.37 -10.13 -0.33
CA TYR A 378 23.05 -11.23 0.38
C TYR A 378 22.70 -11.22 1.87
N LEU A 379 22.47 -12.42 2.41
CA LEU A 379 22.23 -12.61 3.83
C LEU A 379 23.52 -12.41 4.63
N ARG A 380 23.42 -11.63 5.71
CA ARG A 380 24.53 -11.28 6.57
C ARG A 380 24.52 -12.12 7.84
N LYS A 381 25.70 -12.42 8.38
CA LYS A 381 25.84 -13.09 9.69
C LYS A 381 25.24 -12.27 10.83
N ASP A 382 25.38 -10.94 10.75
CA ASP A 382 24.84 -10.00 11.73
C ASP A 382 23.34 -9.71 11.56
N LYS A 383 22.69 -10.29 10.53
CA LYS A 383 21.26 -10.19 10.24
C LYS A 383 20.72 -8.76 10.06
N LYS A 384 21.60 -7.78 9.80
CA LYS A 384 21.19 -6.39 9.57
C LYS A 384 20.59 -6.23 8.18
N LEU A 385 19.50 -5.47 8.06
CA LEU A 385 18.84 -5.12 6.79
C LEU A 385 19.58 -4.01 6.02
N ILE A 386 20.89 -4.18 5.84
CA ILE A 386 21.77 -3.25 5.11
C ILE A 386 22.52 -4.01 4.01
N GLY A 387 23.00 -3.28 3.00
CA GLY A 387 23.71 -3.86 1.87
C GLY A 387 24.99 -4.58 2.30
N LEU A 388 25.37 -5.62 1.56
CA LEU A 388 26.64 -6.30 1.72
C LEU A 388 27.35 -6.36 0.37
N GLU A 389 28.51 -5.73 0.28
CA GLU A 389 29.42 -5.80 -0.85
C GLU A 389 30.40 -6.97 -0.63
N ILE A 390 30.07 -8.18 -1.11
CA ILE A 390 30.81 -9.42 -0.76
C ILE A 390 32.22 -9.46 -1.37
N ASN A 391 32.51 -8.61 -2.34
CA ASN A 391 33.86 -8.44 -2.89
C ASN A 391 34.77 -7.64 -1.95
N ASN A 392 34.20 -6.76 -1.12
CA ASN A 392 34.93 -5.97 -0.13
C ASN A 392 34.98 -6.70 1.22
N ASP A 393 33.84 -7.21 1.68
CA ASP A 393 33.68 -7.84 3.01
C ASP A 393 33.09 -9.27 2.94
N PRO A 394 33.77 -10.24 2.29
CA PRO A 394 33.24 -11.60 2.11
C PRO A 394 32.99 -12.32 3.45
N THR A 395 33.67 -11.93 4.53
CA THR A 395 33.55 -12.55 5.86
C THR A 395 32.18 -12.33 6.52
N LYS A 396 31.45 -11.28 6.12
CA LYS A 396 30.11 -10.92 6.63
C LYS A 396 28.98 -11.71 5.98
N LEU A 397 29.23 -12.38 4.85
CA LEU A 397 28.27 -13.24 4.16
C LEU A 397 27.94 -14.46 5.03
N ASP A 398 26.66 -14.74 5.21
CA ASP A 398 26.19 -15.98 5.84
C ASP A 398 25.93 -17.04 4.76
N ILE A 399 26.98 -17.77 4.39
CA ILE A 399 26.94 -18.76 3.31
C ILE A 399 25.89 -19.84 3.59
N THR A 400 25.85 -20.37 4.82
CA THR A 400 24.93 -21.44 5.20
C THR A 400 23.47 -21.00 5.04
N ARG A 401 23.13 -19.80 5.54
CA ARG A 401 21.77 -19.28 5.40
C ARG A 401 21.43 -18.93 3.95
N GLN A 402 22.40 -18.37 3.22
CA GLN A 402 22.23 -18.00 1.82
C GLN A 402 21.96 -19.22 0.95
N GLU A 403 22.71 -20.30 1.12
CA GLU A 403 22.48 -21.55 0.40
C GLU A 403 21.15 -22.20 0.77
N LYS A 404 20.75 -22.19 2.06
CA LYS A 404 19.41 -22.64 2.46
C LYS A 404 18.30 -21.83 1.79
N PHE A 405 18.48 -20.51 1.65
CA PHE A 405 17.52 -19.67 0.93
C PHE A 405 17.47 -19.97 -0.57
N ILE A 406 18.62 -20.26 -1.19
CA ILE A 406 18.69 -20.72 -2.58
C ILE A 406 17.96 -22.06 -2.74
N ASP A 407 18.21 -23.03 -1.86
CA ASP A 407 17.53 -24.34 -1.89
C ASP A 407 16.01 -24.19 -1.73
N ALA A 408 15.57 -23.27 -0.87
CA ALA A 408 14.15 -22.92 -0.72
C ALA A 408 13.57 -22.30 -2.01
N LEU A 409 14.28 -21.37 -2.66
CA LEU A 409 13.87 -20.82 -3.96
C LEU A 409 13.80 -21.91 -5.03
N VAL A 410 14.72 -22.89 -4.99
CA VAL A 410 14.71 -24.04 -5.90
C VAL A 410 13.48 -24.92 -5.70
N LYS A 411 13.16 -25.22 -4.43
CA LYS A 411 11.97 -25.97 -4.04
C LYS A 411 10.67 -25.37 -4.62
N PHE A 412 10.62 -24.03 -4.72
CA PHE A 412 9.46 -23.29 -5.24
C PHE A 412 9.61 -22.85 -6.70
N GLY A 413 10.50 -23.48 -7.48
CA GLY A 413 10.46 -23.42 -8.93
C GLY A 413 11.59 -22.65 -9.61
N TYR A 414 12.51 -22.02 -8.87
CA TYR A 414 13.73 -21.50 -9.49
C TYR A 414 14.76 -22.62 -9.70
N SER A 415 15.70 -22.41 -10.61
CA SER A 415 16.77 -23.40 -10.85
C SER A 415 18.10 -22.78 -11.24
N THR A 416 18.11 -21.49 -11.60
CA THR A 416 19.31 -20.78 -12.00
C THR A 416 19.34 -19.39 -11.37
N PHE A 417 20.52 -19.03 -10.89
CA PHE A 417 20.79 -17.77 -10.20
C PHE A 417 22.08 -17.15 -10.72
N LEU A 418 22.24 -15.83 -10.58
CA LEU A 418 23.52 -15.16 -10.81
C LEU A 418 24.03 -14.59 -9.50
N SER A 419 25.33 -14.69 -9.30
CA SER A 419 26.02 -14.21 -8.10
C SER A 419 27.44 -13.78 -8.49
N TYR A 420 28.21 -13.30 -7.52
CA TYR A 420 29.60 -12.90 -7.72
C TYR A 420 30.55 -14.01 -7.25
N ASN A 421 31.72 -14.12 -7.87
CA ASN A 421 32.77 -15.04 -7.42
C ASN A 421 33.33 -14.58 -6.06
N ILE A 422 33.14 -15.37 -5.02
CA ILE A 422 33.55 -15.02 -3.66
C ILE A 422 34.97 -15.50 -3.43
N THR A 423 35.82 -14.64 -2.87
CA THR A 423 37.15 -15.02 -2.37
C THR A 423 37.12 -14.92 -0.85
N LEU A 424 37.26 -16.03 -0.15
CA LEU A 424 37.30 -16.07 1.32
C LEU A 424 38.55 -16.86 1.75
N ASN A 425 39.40 -16.23 2.57
CA ASN A 425 40.66 -16.82 3.05
C ASN A 425 41.53 -17.39 1.90
N GLY A 426 41.65 -16.64 0.79
CA GLY A 426 42.41 -17.03 -0.39
C GLY A 426 41.74 -18.10 -1.28
N LYS A 427 40.60 -18.68 -0.87
CA LYS A 427 39.86 -19.67 -1.66
C LYS A 427 38.73 -19.02 -2.43
N LYS A 428 38.68 -19.29 -3.74
CA LYS A 428 37.61 -18.83 -4.64
C LYS A 428 36.49 -19.87 -4.71
N PHE A 429 35.26 -19.43 -4.60
CA PHE A 429 34.08 -20.28 -4.79
C PHE A 429 32.87 -19.45 -5.26
N ILE A 430 31.81 -20.14 -5.65
CA ILE A 430 30.51 -19.56 -6.02
C ILE A 430 29.43 -20.22 -5.17
N LEU A 431 28.37 -19.48 -4.83
CA LEU A 431 27.22 -20.06 -4.14
C LEU A 431 26.56 -21.16 -4.98
N LYS A 432 25.96 -22.15 -4.31
CA LYS A 432 25.25 -23.25 -4.98
C LYS A 432 24.26 -22.74 -6.03
N LYS A 433 24.20 -23.43 -7.18
CA LYS A 433 23.28 -23.16 -8.30
C LYS A 433 23.42 -21.76 -8.93
N CYS A 434 24.46 -20.99 -8.55
CA CYS A 434 24.75 -19.70 -9.14
C CYS A 434 25.79 -19.80 -10.25
N THR A 435 25.60 -18.98 -11.29
CA THR A 435 26.63 -18.69 -12.30
C THR A 435 27.28 -17.35 -11.96
N PRO A 436 28.62 -17.22 -12.03
CA PRO A 436 29.28 -15.95 -11.75
C PRO A 436 28.95 -14.90 -12.80
N LEU A 437 28.64 -13.68 -12.36
CA LEU A 437 28.48 -12.52 -13.23
C LEU A 437 28.99 -11.25 -12.54
N GLU A 438 29.75 -10.45 -13.28
CA GLU A 438 30.26 -9.16 -12.81
C GLU A 438 29.11 -8.21 -12.41
N GLY A 439 29.34 -7.36 -11.41
CA GLY A 439 28.34 -6.41 -10.90
C GLY A 439 27.26 -7.02 -9.98
N HIS A 440 27.37 -8.31 -9.64
CA HIS A 440 26.44 -9.01 -8.72
C HIS A 440 27.05 -9.19 -7.31
N HIS A 441 27.95 -8.29 -6.92
CA HIS A 441 28.67 -8.37 -5.65
C HIS A 441 27.84 -7.93 -4.44
N ASN A 442 26.63 -7.39 -4.64
CA ASN A 442 25.71 -7.02 -3.54
C ASN A 442 24.33 -7.67 -3.54
N HIS A 443 24.05 -8.55 -4.49
CA HIS A 443 22.79 -9.29 -4.55
C HIS A 443 22.95 -10.63 -5.27
N ILE A 444 22.04 -11.57 -4.96
CA ILE A 444 21.74 -12.71 -5.82
C ILE A 444 20.65 -12.31 -6.83
N HIS A 445 20.77 -12.79 -8.06
CA HIS A 445 19.79 -12.56 -9.13
C HIS A 445 19.02 -13.84 -9.43
N LEU A 446 17.70 -13.77 -9.39
CA LEU A 446 16.82 -14.87 -9.80
C LEU A 446 16.60 -14.77 -11.31
N ASN A 447 16.94 -15.83 -12.05
CA ASN A 447 16.87 -15.80 -13.50
C ASN A 447 15.51 -16.32 -14.01
N LYS A 448 14.88 -15.54 -14.90
CA LYS A 448 13.63 -15.92 -15.59
C LYS A 448 13.73 -17.27 -16.30
N ALA A 449 14.88 -17.58 -16.92
CA ALA A 449 15.05 -18.81 -17.70
C ALA A 449 14.95 -20.07 -16.84
N GLY A 450 15.25 -19.97 -15.54
CA GLY A 450 15.19 -21.09 -14.60
C GLY A 450 13.88 -21.18 -13.83
N TYR A 451 12.85 -20.41 -14.17
CA TYR A 451 11.61 -20.36 -13.39
C TYR A 451 10.53 -21.31 -13.96
N ASN A 452 10.29 -22.40 -13.24
CA ASN A 452 9.27 -23.41 -13.54
C ASN A 452 8.74 -24.07 -12.25
N PRO A 453 7.80 -23.44 -11.53
CA PRO A 453 7.23 -24.00 -10.30
C PRO A 453 6.29 -25.19 -10.59
N LYS A 454 6.12 -26.06 -9.58
CA LYS A 454 5.04 -27.06 -9.56
C LYS A 454 3.71 -26.34 -9.40
N TYR A 455 3.12 -25.92 -10.51
CA TYR A 455 1.96 -25.04 -10.55
C TYR A 455 0.74 -25.70 -11.18
N LYS A 456 -0.41 -25.56 -10.54
CA LYS A 456 -1.71 -25.96 -11.08
C LYS A 456 -2.68 -24.78 -11.01
N GLU A 457 -3.50 -24.61 -12.03
CA GLU A 457 -4.63 -23.68 -12.01
C GLU A 457 -5.94 -24.47 -12.02
N THR A 458 -6.85 -24.11 -11.13
CA THR A 458 -8.18 -24.70 -11.03
C THR A 458 -9.22 -23.59 -11.11
N LYS A 459 -10.26 -23.83 -11.90
CA LYS A 459 -11.44 -22.96 -12.02
C LYS A 459 -12.62 -23.76 -11.49
N GLU A 460 -13.33 -23.18 -10.53
CA GLU A 460 -14.54 -23.79 -9.96
C GLU A 460 -15.71 -23.81 -10.94
#